data_AF-A0A5J5CKL1-F1
#
_entry.id   AF-A0A5J5CKL1-F1
#
_cell.length_a   1.000
_cell.length_b   1.000
_cell.length_c   1.000
_cell.angle_alpha   90.00
_cell.angle_beta   90.00
_cell.angle_gamma   90.00
#
_symmetry.space_group_name_H-M   'P 1'
#
loop_
_entity.id
_entity.type
_entity.pdbx_description
1 polymer ?
#
loop_
_entity_poly.entity_id
_entity_poly.type
_entity_poly.pdbx_seq_one_letter_code
_entity_poly.pdbx_strand_id
1 'polypeptide(L)'
;MEKNDAYNDAAVEMKVQIKQVEALIEELQLSIRGSTTVFKSLYVQVSHYDHHINRYNANPLANHVFTLGSQWVNRLERTYNKNCGSCAATERRPQELFNPNIGFCAHTGIIKVSKPIVSHLNAHLNSGYTYGSFGKDSKPVPDRESMYWYSGYTSSSIVYIRFYTHYKNLILRNQFQHHNLHSSWIGSGNNFIICDNTLYYQINSPFGLAKLNFTTTDSEKN
;
A
#
# COMPACT_ATOMS: atom_id res chain seq x y z
N MET A 1 -35.85 -6.05 -67.58
CA MET A 1 -36.87 -5.39 -66.74
C MET A 1 -36.47 -5.36 -65.25
N GLU A 2 -35.21 -5.67 -64.88
CA GLU A 2 -34.75 -5.79 -63.48
C GLU A 2 -34.22 -4.50 -62.83
N LYS A 3 -34.02 -3.41 -63.61
CA LYS A 3 -33.34 -2.20 -63.10
C LYS A 3 -34.26 -1.26 -62.30
N ASN A 4 -35.59 -1.41 -62.43
CA ASN A 4 -36.57 -0.58 -61.72
C ASN A 4 -36.86 -1.09 -60.30
N ASP A 5 -36.79 -2.40 -60.08
CA ASP A 5 -37.13 -2.99 -58.78
C ASP A 5 -36.03 -2.73 -57.74
N ALA A 6 -34.76 -2.82 -58.13
CA ALA A 6 -33.62 -2.50 -57.27
C ALA A 6 -33.54 -1.00 -56.88
N TYR A 7 -33.96 -0.10 -57.77
CA TYR A 7 -34.03 1.34 -57.47
C TYR A 7 -35.15 1.66 -56.47
N ASN A 8 -36.27 0.94 -56.55
CA ASN A 8 -37.40 1.12 -55.66
C ASN A 8 -37.11 0.55 -54.26
N ASP A 9 -36.41 -0.59 -54.18
CA ASP A 9 -35.97 -1.19 -52.91
C ASP A 9 -34.97 -0.28 -52.16
N ALA A 10 -33.99 0.29 -52.86
CA ALA A 10 -33.04 1.23 -52.25
C ALA A 10 -33.73 2.51 -51.73
N ALA A 11 -34.77 2.98 -52.44
CA ALA A 11 -35.56 4.13 -52.01
C ALA A 11 -36.44 3.81 -50.78
N VAL A 12 -36.94 2.58 -50.66
CA VAL A 12 -37.68 2.12 -49.48
C VAL A 12 -36.75 1.95 -48.28
N GLU A 13 -35.57 1.35 -48.48
CA GLU A 13 -34.55 1.19 -47.44
C GLU A 13 -34.10 2.54 -46.87
N MET A 14 -33.85 3.53 -47.74
CA MET A 14 -33.49 4.89 -47.32
C MET A 14 -34.58 5.56 -46.49
N LYS A 15 -35.86 5.37 -46.84
CA LYS A 15 -37.00 5.88 -46.05
C LYS A 15 -37.06 5.25 -44.66
N VAL A 16 -36.80 3.95 -44.55
CA VAL A 16 -36.76 3.24 -43.26
C VAL A 16 -35.61 3.77 -42.40
N GLN A 17 -34.42 3.93 -42.97
CA GLN A 17 -33.26 4.47 -42.25
C GLN A 17 -33.52 5.91 -41.76
N ILE A 18 -34.14 6.77 -42.58
CA ILE A 18 -34.52 8.12 -42.18
C ILE A 18 -35.49 8.09 -40.99
N LYS A 19 -36.51 7.22 -41.03
CA LYS A 19 -37.48 7.07 -39.93
C LYS A 19 -36.83 6.58 -38.64
N GLN A 20 -35.83 5.70 -38.73
CA GLN A 20 -35.06 5.26 -37.57
C GLN A 20 -34.22 6.39 -36.96
N VAL A 21 -33.59 7.21 -37.81
CA VAL A 21 -32.83 8.39 -37.37
C VAL A 21 -33.75 9.41 -36.70
N GLU A 22 -34.95 9.67 -37.25
CA GLU A 22 -35.95 10.54 -36.64
C GLU A 22 -36.37 10.05 -35.24
N ALA A 23 -36.63 8.76 -35.07
CA ALA A 23 -36.97 8.17 -33.77
C ALA A 23 -35.82 8.30 -32.74
N LEU A 24 -34.58 8.08 -33.18
CA LEU A 24 -33.39 8.28 -32.33
C LEU A 24 -33.21 9.75 -31.91
N ILE A 25 -33.54 10.70 -32.78
CA ILE A 25 -33.50 12.14 -32.45
C ILE A 25 -34.52 12.47 -31.36
N GLU A 26 -35.75 11.94 -31.45
CA GLU A 26 -36.78 12.15 -30.42
C GLU A 26 -36.36 11.56 -29.06
N GLU A 27 -35.82 10.34 -29.06
CA GLU A 27 -35.32 9.69 -27.85
C GLU A 27 -34.16 10.47 -27.21
N LEU A 28 -33.22 10.95 -28.04
CA LEU A 28 -32.11 11.78 -27.58
C LEU A 28 -32.61 13.10 -26.96
N GLN A 29 -33.61 13.74 -27.57
CA GLN A 29 -34.19 14.97 -27.03
C GLN A 29 -34.88 14.73 -25.67
N LEU A 30 -35.58 13.61 -25.51
CA LEU A 30 -36.18 13.21 -24.23
C LEU A 30 -35.09 12.95 -23.17
N SER A 31 -34.02 12.25 -23.54
CA SER A 31 -32.86 11.99 -22.68
C SER A 31 -32.17 13.28 -22.22
N ILE A 32 -31.96 14.24 -23.13
CA ILE A 32 -31.38 15.55 -22.81
C ILE A 32 -32.29 16.33 -21.85
N ARG A 33 -33.61 16.34 -22.09
CA ARG A 33 -34.57 17.00 -21.19
C ARG A 33 -34.56 16.38 -19.79
N GLY A 34 -34.57 15.06 -19.69
CA GLY A 34 -34.46 14.33 -18.43
C GLY A 34 -33.14 14.59 -17.70
N SER A 35 -32.02 14.63 -18.43
CA SER A 35 -30.72 14.96 -17.85
C SER A 35 -30.69 16.41 -17.34
N THR A 36 -31.27 17.34 -18.08
CA THR A 36 -31.31 18.77 -17.71
C THR A 36 -32.08 19.01 -16.41
N THR A 37 -33.19 18.30 -16.17
CA THR A 37 -33.94 18.41 -14.91
C THR A 37 -33.14 17.87 -13.72
N VAL A 38 -32.43 16.75 -13.91
CA VAL A 38 -31.52 16.18 -12.90
C VAL A 38 -30.40 17.16 -12.55
N PHE A 39 -29.74 17.76 -13.55
CA PHE A 39 -28.67 18.74 -13.32
C PHE A 39 -29.17 19.98 -12.56
N LYS A 40 -30.37 20.48 -12.88
CA LYS A 40 -30.98 21.60 -12.14
C LYS A 40 -31.25 21.23 -10.68
N SER A 41 -31.76 20.02 -10.42
CA SER A 41 -32.01 19.53 -9.06
C SER A 41 -30.70 19.43 -8.26
N LEU A 42 -29.67 18.83 -8.85
CA LEU A 42 -28.34 18.72 -8.24
C LEU A 42 -27.73 20.09 -7.95
N TYR A 43 -27.85 21.04 -8.88
CA TYR A 43 -27.35 22.40 -8.68
C TYR A 43 -27.98 23.08 -7.46
N VAL A 44 -29.30 22.92 -7.28
CA VAL A 44 -30.01 23.46 -6.11
C VAL A 44 -29.53 22.79 -4.82
N GLN A 45 -29.36 21.47 -4.81
CA GLN A 45 -28.87 20.75 -3.63
C GLN A 45 -27.45 21.16 -3.26
N VAL A 46 -26.53 21.24 -4.23
CA VAL A 46 -25.14 21.67 -4.00
C VAL A 46 -25.12 23.11 -3.47
N SER A 47 -25.93 24.00 -4.02
CA SER A 47 -26.05 25.39 -3.53
C SER A 47 -26.54 25.45 -2.08
N HIS A 48 -27.48 24.58 -1.70
CA HIS A 48 -27.98 24.49 -0.32
C HIS A 48 -26.92 23.95 0.64
N TYR A 49 -26.16 22.91 0.25
CA TYR A 49 -25.05 22.38 1.04
C TYR A 49 -23.93 23.41 1.19
N ASP A 50 -23.60 24.15 0.14
CA ASP A 50 -22.60 25.23 0.17
C ASP A 50 -23.02 26.33 1.16
N HIS A 51 -24.28 26.75 1.15
CA HIS A 51 -24.80 27.70 2.13
C HIS A 51 -24.69 27.19 3.57
N HIS A 52 -24.98 25.90 3.79
CA HIS A 52 -24.91 25.29 5.12
C HIS A 52 -23.47 25.21 5.63
N ILE A 53 -22.51 24.85 4.76
CA ILE A 53 -21.08 24.84 5.07
C ILE A 53 -20.59 26.25 5.38
N ASN A 54 -20.96 27.24 4.56
CA ASN A 54 -20.57 28.64 4.78
C ASN A 54 -21.13 29.19 6.09
N ARG A 55 -22.36 28.84 6.46
CA ARG A 55 -22.96 29.20 7.76
C ARG A 55 -22.24 28.53 8.94
N TYR A 56 -21.86 27.26 8.80
CA TYR A 56 -21.11 26.53 9.82
C TYR A 56 -19.70 27.13 10.00
N ASN A 57 -19.02 27.46 8.91
CA ASN A 57 -17.68 28.07 8.93
C ASN A 57 -17.70 29.52 9.44
N ALA A 58 -18.79 30.25 9.22
CA ALA A 58 -18.98 31.58 9.79
C ALA A 58 -19.30 31.57 11.30
N ASN A 59 -19.52 30.38 11.90
CA ASN A 59 -19.71 30.28 13.34
C ASN A 59 -18.39 30.59 14.08
N PRO A 60 -18.35 31.66 14.89
CA PRO A 60 -17.11 32.11 15.53
C PRO A 60 -16.52 31.06 16.49
N LEU A 61 -17.34 30.19 17.10
CA LEU A 61 -16.86 29.09 17.94
C LEU A 61 -16.19 27.99 17.10
N ALA A 62 -16.78 27.61 15.97
CA ALA A 62 -16.21 26.60 15.08
C ALA A 62 -14.91 27.09 14.45
N ASN A 63 -14.87 28.35 14.01
CA ASN A 63 -13.68 28.98 13.48
C ASN A 63 -12.58 29.12 14.54
N HIS A 64 -12.94 29.45 15.79
CA HIS A 64 -11.96 29.53 16.89
C HIS A 64 -11.38 28.17 17.24
N VAL A 65 -12.21 27.12 17.36
CA VAL A 65 -11.74 25.75 17.63
C VAL A 65 -10.86 25.23 16.50
N PHE A 66 -11.25 25.45 15.23
CA PHE A 66 -10.45 25.06 14.08
C PHE A 66 -9.11 25.82 14.02
N THR A 67 -9.15 27.13 14.24
CA THR A 67 -7.94 27.98 14.25
C THR A 67 -7.00 27.58 15.37
N LEU A 68 -7.52 27.36 16.59
CA LEU A 68 -6.73 26.85 17.70
C LEU A 68 -6.14 25.49 17.34
N GLY A 69 -6.95 24.53 16.87
CA GLY A 69 -6.49 23.21 16.47
C GLY A 69 -5.36 23.26 15.43
N SER A 70 -5.52 24.09 14.39
CA SER A 70 -4.48 24.33 13.39
C SER A 70 -3.23 24.97 13.98
N GLN A 71 -3.37 25.95 14.88
CA GLN A 71 -2.23 26.54 15.59
C GLN A 71 -1.51 25.54 16.49
N TRP A 72 -2.24 24.65 17.17
CA TRP A 72 -1.68 23.58 18.00
C TRP A 72 -0.87 22.59 17.16
N VAL A 73 -1.43 22.11 16.04
CA VAL A 73 -0.73 21.21 15.10
C VAL A 73 0.53 21.87 14.55
N ASN A 74 0.41 23.11 14.06
CA ASN A 74 1.56 23.86 13.55
C ASN A 74 2.64 24.09 14.62
N ARG A 75 2.25 24.32 15.88
CA ARG A 75 3.20 24.52 16.98
C ARG A 75 3.89 23.22 17.35
N LEU A 76 3.17 22.09 17.38
CA LEU A 76 3.73 20.76 17.57
C LEU A 76 4.73 20.41 16.46
N GLU A 77 4.35 20.65 15.20
CA GLU A 77 5.20 20.41 14.03
C GLU A 77 6.48 21.26 14.06
N ARG A 78 6.37 22.55 14.42
CA ARG A 78 7.55 23.42 14.59
C ARG A 78 8.45 22.96 15.73
N THR A 79 7.89 22.54 16.87
CA THR A 79 8.67 22.02 18.01
C THR A 79 9.38 20.71 17.65
N TYR A 80 8.68 19.81 16.97
CA TYR A 80 9.24 18.57 16.44
C TYR A 80 10.39 18.82 15.46
N ASN A 81 10.19 19.72 14.49
CA ASN A 81 11.19 20.07 13.48
C ASN A 81 12.39 20.86 14.05
N LYS A 82 12.17 21.74 15.05
CA LYS A 82 13.27 22.46 15.73
C LYS A 82 14.13 21.53 16.58
N ASN A 83 13.51 20.60 17.31
CA ASN A 83 14.23 19.63 18.14
C ASN A 83 14.91 18.55 17.29
N CYS A 84 14.48 18.38 16.04
CA CYS A 84 15.09 17.44 15.11
C CYS A 84 15.67 18.16 13.89
N GLY A 85 16.78 18.88 14.09
CA GLY A 85 17.51 19.60 13.03
C GLY A 85 18.02 18.72 11.87
N SER A 86 17.85 17.39 11.92
CA SER A 86 18.20 16.44 10.86
C SER A 86 17.02 15.58 10.37
N CYS A 87 15.80 15.75 10.88
CA CYS A 87 14.68 14.84 10.57
C CYS A 87 14.21 14.89 9.11
N ALA A 88 14.31 16.03 8.42
CA ALA A 88 14.00 16.10 6.98
C ALA A 88 14.92 15.20 6.13
N ALA A 89 16.14 14.92 6.61
CA ALA A 89 17.01 13.91 6.02
C ALA A 89 16.67 12.49 6.52
N THR A 90 16.07 12.34 7.71
CA THR A 90 15.62 11.05 8.27
C THR A 90 14.36 10.51 7.61
N GLU A 91 13.50 11.32 6.99
CA GLU A 91 12.34 10.84 6.22
C GLU A 91 12.70 10.39 4.79
N ARG A 92 13.72 10.99 4.18
CA ARG A 92 14.22 10.59 2.85
C ARG A 92 15.22 9.43 2.90
N ARG A 93 16.03 9.33 3.96
CA ARG A 93 17.06 8.28 4.13
C ARG A 93 16.54 6.83 4.11
N PRO A 94 15.37 6.47 4.65
CA PRO A 94 14.87 5.11 4.62
C PRO A 94 14.65 4.62 3.18
N GLN A 95 14.21 5.48 2.27
CA GLN A 95 14.00 5.11 0.88
C GLN A 95 15.33 4.79 0.17
N GLU A 96 16.40 5.52 0.47
CA GLU A 96 17.74 5.27 -0.10
C GLU A 96 18.46 4.09 0.57
N LEU A 97 18.30 3.87 1.88
CA LEU A 97 18.95 2.77 2.61
C LEU A 97 18.25 1.41 2.42
N PHE A 98 16.92 1.39 2.31
CA PHE A 98 16.15 0.14 2.22
C PHE A 98 15.70 -0.21 0.80
N ASN A 99 16.13 0.59 -0.18
CA ASN A 99 16.04 0.24 -1.60
C ASN A 99 17.42 0.23 -2.26
N PRO A 100 18.41 -0.52 -1.72
CA PRO A 100 19.66 -0.72 -2.45
C PRO A 100 19.33 -1.41 -3.78
N ASN A 101 20.07 -1.10 -4.84
CA ASN A 101 20.01 -1.88 -6.07
C ASN A 101 20.52 -3.30 -5.77
N ILE A 102 19.62 -4.20 -5.39
CA ILE A 102 19.91 -5.61 -5.15
C ILE A 102 20.26 -6.23 -6.49
N GLY A 103 21.45 -6.82 -6.62
CA GLY A 103 21.85 -7.59 -7.80
C GLY A 103 22.90 -6.95 -8.72
N PHE A 104 23.39 -5.74 -8.45
CA PHE A 104 24.54 -5.19 -9.20
C PHE A 104 25.84 -5.53 -8.46
N CYS A 105 26.57 -6.54 -8.93
CA CYS A 105 27.81 -7.01 -8.30
C CYS A 105 29.06 -6.44 -9.01
N ALA A 106 29.08 -5.13 -9.29
CA ALA A 106 30.27 -4.42 -9.77
C ALA A 106 31.08 -3.80 -8.60
N HIS A 107 30.94 -4.37 -7.39
CA HIS A 107 31.48 -3.76 -6.18
C HIS A 107 32.89 -4.29 -5.90
N THR A 108 33.87 -3.39 -5.77
CA THR A 108 35.29 -3.66 -5.44
C THR A 108 35.53 -4.01 -3.97
N GLY A 109 34.52 -4.59 -3.29
CA GLY A 109 34.52 -4.84 -1.85
C GLY A 109 34.00 -3.66 -1.01
N ILE A 110 33.95 -3.86 0.32
CA ILE A 110 33.47 -2.83 1.27
C ILE A 110 34.58 -1.81 1.49
N ILE A 111 34.39 -0.59 1.00
CA ILE A 111 35.37 0.50 1.15
C ILE A 111 35.13 1.38 2.39
N LYS A 112 33.87 1.52 2.84
CA LYS A 112 33.46 2.36 3.97
C LYS A 112 32.17 1.81 4.60
N VAL A 113 32.03 1.95 5.91
CA VAL A 113 30.80 1.67 6.67
C VAL A 113 30.35 2.97 7.33
N SER A 114 29.08 3.32 7.19
CA SER A 114 28.51 4.53 7.76
C SER A 114 28.20 4.37 9.26
N LYS A 115 27.83 5.47 9.93
CA LYS A 115 27.30 5.40 11.30
C LYS A 115 25.97 4.63 11.30
N PRO A 116 25.69 3.83 12.34
CA PRO A 116 24.45 3.09 12.43
C PRO A 116 23.25 4.06 12.47
N ILE A 117 22.19 3.68 11.77
CA ILE A 117 20.90 4.37 11.83
C ILE A 117 20.01 3.55 12.75
N VAL A 118 19.51 4.19 13.81
CA VAL A 118 18.60 3.54 14.75
C VAL A 118 17.20 3.50 14.13
N SER A 119 16.68 2.29 13.89
CA SER A 119 15.30 2.08 13.48
C SER A 119 14.46 1.71 14.70
N HIS A 120 13.51 2.57 15.06
CA HIS A 120 12.53 2.27 16.11
C HIS A 120 11.39 1.44 15.53
N LEU A 121 11.56 0.12 15.55
CA LEU A 121 10.52 -0.81 15.15
C LEU A 121 9.54 -1.02 16.30
N ASN A 122 8.30 -0.55 16.12
CA ASN A 122 7.23 -0.76 17.10
C ASN A 122 6.56 -2.14 16.98
N ALA A 123 7.23 -3.15 16.43
CA ALA A 123 6.60 -4.43 16.09
C ALA A 123 5.98 -5.16 17.32
N HIS A 124 6.58 -5.04 18.50
CA HIS A 124 6.04 -5.50 19.79
C HIS A 124 5.93 -4.35 20.80
N LEU A 125 4.91 -4.40 21.66
CA LEU A 125 4.69 -3.41 22.73
C LEU A 125 5.47 -3.72 24.02
N ASN A 126 6.33 -4.75 24.01
CA ASN A 126 7.05 -5.24 25.16
C ASN A 126 8.56 -5.25 24.85
N SER A 127 9.38 -4.72 25.76
CA SER A 127 10.84 -4.69 25.65
C SER A 127 11.51 -6.04 25.89
N GLY A 128 10.79 -7.05 26.37
CA GLY A 128 11.29 -8.41 26.56
C GLY A 128 11.58 -9.17 25.26
N TYR A 129 11.18 -8.63 24.10
CA TYR A 129 11.49 -9.18 22.79
C TYR A 129 12.92 -8.79 22.35
N THR A 130 13.91 -9.37 23.02
CA THR A 130 15.33 -9.05 22.83
C THR A 130 16.02 -9.87 21.74
N TYR A 131 15.34 -10.89 21.20
CA TYR A 131 15.83 -11.74 20.11
C TYR A 131 15.00 -11.51 18.84
N GLY A 132 15.55 -11.86 17.69
CA GLY A 132 14.87 -11.73 16.41
C GLY A 132 15.67 -11.01 15.34
N SER A 133 14.99 -10.75 14.22
CA SER A 133 15.52 -10.06 13.06
C SER A 133 14.38 -9.49 12.20
N PHE A 134 14.71 -8.57 11.32
CA PHE A 134 13.80 -8.03 10.33
C PHE A 134 14.57 -7.71 9.05
N GLY A 135 13.86 -7.65 7.93
CA GLY A 135 14.50 -7.35 6.66
C GLY A 135 13.55 -7.45 5.48
N LYS A 136 14.14 -7.54 4.29
CA LYS A 136 13.45 -7.82 3.03
C LYS A 136 13.93 -9.16 2.50
N ASP A 137 13.19 -9.73 1.57
CA ASP A 137 13.66 -10.88 0.82
C ASP A 137 14.85 -10.47 -0.06
N SER A 138 15.96 -11.21 0.01
CA SER A 138 17.15 -10.94 -0.81
C SER A 138 16.94 -11.24 -2.29
N LYS A 139 15.93 -12.06 -2.62
CA LYS A 139 15.50 -12.39 -3.98
C LYS A 139 13.97 -12.39 -3.99
N PRO A 140 13.32 -11.21 -3.97
CA PRO A 140 11.87 -11.13 -3.90
C PRO A 140 11.23 -11.75 -5.15
N VAL A 141 10.15 -12.50 -4.94
CA VAL A 141 9.25 -12.91 -6.03
C VAL A 141 8.48 -11.71 -6.57
N PRO A 142 7.96 -11.77 -7.81
CA PRO A 142 7.17 -10.68 -8.39
C PRO A 142 6.07 -10.19 -7.44
N ASP A 143 5.87 -8.88 -7.40
CA ASP A 143 4.90 -8.16 -6.54
C ASP A 143 5.21 -8.18 -5.03
N ARG A 144 6.39 -8.68 -4.61
CA ARG A 144 6.84 -8.70 -3.20
C ARG A 144 8.14 -7.94 -2.96
N GLU A 145 8.59 -7.12 -3.90
CA GLU A 145 9.84 -6.37 -3.82
C GLU A 145 9.84 -5.32 -2.70
N SER A 146 8.66 -4.83 -2.33
CA SER A 146 8.48 -3.87 -1.24
C SER A 146 8.21 -4.53 0.12
N MET A 147 8.06 -5.86 0.14
CA MET A 147 7.67 -6.60 1.34
C MET A 147 8.78 -6.61 2.38
N TYR A 148 8.39 -6.45 3.65
CA TYR A 148 9.25 -6.63 4.81
C TYR A 148 8.79 -7.83 5.62
N TRP A 149 9.74 -8.52 6.21
CA TRP A 149 9.51 -9.53 7.23
C TRP A 149 10.04 -9.04 8.57
N TYR A 150 9.38 -9.45 9.65
CA TYR A 150 9.82 -9.22 11.01
C TYR A 150 9.55 -10.45 11.85
N SER A 151 10.48 -10.71 12.75
CA SER A 151 10.44 -11.81 13.68
C SER A 151 11.14 -11.35 14.96
N GLY A 152 10.45 -11.44 16.09
CA GLY A 152 10.97 -10.98 17.38
C GLY A 152 10.52 -11.93 18.48
N TYR A 153 11.41 -12.28 19.41
CA TYR A 153 11.17 -13.31 20.42
C TYR A 153 11.74 -12.93 21.79
N THR A 154 11.20 -13.55 22.83
CA THR A 154 11.68 -13.45 24.21
C THR A 154 12.74 -14.51 24.56
N SER A 155 13.03 -15.42 23.65
CA SER A 155 14.07 -16.45 23.75
C SER A 155 14.80 -16.59 22.41
N SER A 156 15.86 -17.40 22.37
CA SER A 156 16.57 -17.72 21.13
C SER A 156 15.79 -18.67 20.20
N SER A 157 14.49 -18.90 20.41
CA SER A 157 13.70 -19.81 19.60
C SER A 157 12.96 -19.07 18.50
N ILE A 158 13.16 -19.49 17.25
CA ILE A 158 12.43 -18.96 16.10
C ILE A 158 11.10 -19.69 16.02
N VAL A 159 9.99 -18.98 16.24
CA VAL A 159 8.65 -19.59 16.33
C VAL A 159 7.63 -19.01 15.37
N TYR A 160 7.84 -17.79 14.85
CA TYR A 160 6.94 -17.20 13.86
C TYR A 160 7.60 -16.11 13.03
N ILE A 161 7.03 -15.81 11.87
CA ILE A 161 7.43 -14.72 10.98
C ILE A 161 6.20 -13.94 10.55
N ARG A 162 6.32 -12.61 10.56
CA ARG A 162 5.26 -11.69 10.15
C ARG A 162 5.69 -10.95 8.89
N PHE A 163 4.77 -10.78 7.96
CA PHE A 163 5.00 -10.06 6.71
C PHE A 163 4.17 -8.79 6.63
N TYR A 164 4.79 -7.76 6.06
CA TYR A 164 4.25 -6.42 5.90
C TYR A 164 4.45 -6.01 4.46
N THR A 165 3.41 -5.45 3.83
CA THR A 165 3.48 -5.12 2.40
C THR A 165 4.55 -4.06 2.09
N HIS A 166 4.79 -3.14 3.03
CA HIS A 166 5.76 -2.04 2.91
C HIS A 166 6.28 -1.61 4.29
N TYR A 167 7.35 -0.82 4.33
CA TYR A 167 7.96 -0.32 5.58
C TYR A 167 6.98 0.44 6.49
N LYS A 168 6.09 1.26 5.91
CA LYS A 168 5.05 1.97 6.68
C LYS A 168 4.18 1.00 7.48
N ASN A 169 3.81 -0.13 6.87
CA ASN A 169 2.99 -1.14 7.54
C ASN A 169 3.77 -1.89 8.62
N LEU A 170 5.07 -2.09 8.47
CA LEU A 170 5.94 -2.63 9.53
C LEU A 170 5.93 -1.73 10.78
N ILE A 171 6.12 -0.42 10.60
CA ILE A 171 6.12 0.55 11.71
C ILE A 171 4.74 0.66 12.37
N LEU A 172 3.67 0.61 11.57
CA LEU A 172 2.29 0.63 12.04
C LEU A 172 1.79 -0.73 12.56
N ARG A 173 2.62 -1.78 12.53
CA ARG A 173 2.28 -3.16 12.96
C ARG A 173 1.10 -3.75 12.19
N ASN A 174 0.89 -3.30 10.96
CA ASN A 174 -0.18 -3.74 10.09
C ASN A 174 0.31 -4.90 9.21
N GLN A 175 0.46 -6.07 9.81
CA GLN A 175 0.88 -7.28 9.10
C GLN A 175 -0.25 -7.79 8.21
N PHE A 176 0.08 -8.27 7.01
CA PHE A 176 -0.91 -8.94 6.15
C PHE A 176 -0.83 -10.47 6.26
N GLN A 177 0.30 -11.00 6.77
CA GLN A 177 0.49 -12.43 6.93
C GLN A 177 1.31 -12.74 8.18
N HIS A 178 1.01 -13.87 8.81
CA HIS A 178 1.66 -14.37 10.00
C HIS A 178 1.81 -15.88 9.90
N HIS A 179 3.04 -16.37 9.92
CA HIS A 179 3.38 -17.77 9.82
C HIS A 179 3.96 -18.26 11.13
N ASN A 180 3.35 -19.28 11.73
CA ASN A 180 3.92 -19.98 12.88
C ASN A 180 4.70 -21.20 12.40
N LEU A 181 5.87 -21.42 13.00
CA LEU A 181 6.62 -22.65 12.81
C LEU A 181 5.99 -23.75 13.67
N HIS A 182 5.82 -24.93 13.08
CA HIS A 182 5.34 -26.10 13.82
C HIS A 182 6.35 -26.48 14.92
N SER A 183 5.90 -27.11 16.01
CA SER A 183 6.73 -27.39 17.19
C SER A 183 8.01 -28.18 16.89
N SER A 184 7.94 -29.14 15.95
CA SER A 184 9.09 -29.92 15.46
C SER A 184 10.00 -29.18 14.48
N TRP A 185 9.67 -27.92 14.16
CA TRP A 185 10.31 -27.05 13.18
C TRP A 185 10.74 -25.70 13.79
N ILE A 186 10.76 -25.61 15.12
CA ILE A 186 11.25 -24.41 15.83
C ILE A 186 12.74 -24.23 15.51
N GLY A 187 13.08 -23.03 15.06
CA GLY A 187 14.47 -22.66 14.80
C GLY A 187 15.22 -22.21 16.05
N SER A 188 16.54 -22.08 15.93
CA SER A 188 17.43 -21.67 17.00
C SER A 188 18.28 -20.47 16.60
N GLY A 189 18.43 -19.52 17.53
CA GLY A 189 19.22 -18.31 17.38
C GLY A 189 18.55 -17.24 16.50
N ASN A 190 19.36 -16.28 16.06
CA ASN A 190 18.95 -15.17 15.19
C ASN A 190 19.50 -15.33 13.76
N ASN A 191 20.03 -16.51 13.43
CA ASN A 191 20.73 -16.79 12.18
C ASN A 191 19.75 -17.35 11.14
N PHE A 192 18.89 -16.47 10.61
CA PHE A 192 17.95 -16.84 9.57
C PHE A 192 17.80 -15.73 8.53
N ILE A 193 17.43 -16.12 7.33
CA ILE A 193 17.22 -15.22 6.19
C ILE A 193 16.04 -15.69 5.36
N ILE A 194 15.37 -14.75 4.70
CA ILE A 194 14.38 -15.07 3.68
C ILE A 194 15.01 -14.75 2.31
N CYS A 195 15.02 -15.76 1.45
CA CYS A 195 15.49 -15.66 0.09
C CYS A 195 14.52 -16.44 -0.81
N ASP A 196 14.06 -15.84 -1.91
CA ASP A 196 13.17 -16.52 -2.87
C ASP A 196 11.90 -17.07 -2.22
N ASN A 197 11.27 -16.23 -1.40
CA ASN A 197 10.09 -16.56 -0.59
C ASN A 197 10.26 -17.81 0.29
N THR A 198 11.50 -18.14 0.66
CA THR A 198 11.86 -19.30 1.46
C THR A 198 12.65 -18.84 2.69
N LEU A 199 12.21 -19.25 3.88
CA LEU A 199 12.96 -19.07 5.11
C LEU A 199 14.05 -20.12 5.20
N TYR A 200 15.29 -19.70 5.38
CA TYR A 200 16.42 -20.54 5.74
C TYR A 200 16.82 -20.24 7.16
N TYR A 201 16.88 -21.26 8.00
CA TYR A 201 17.09 -21.07 9.44
C TYR A 201 17.75 -22.28 10.06
N GLN A 202 18.52 -22.01 11.12
CA GLN A 202 19.12 -23.07 11.91
C GLN A 202 18.05 -23.79 12.73
N ILE A 203 18.06 -25.12 12.71
CA ILE A 203 17.20 -26.01 13.47
C ILE A 203 18.07 -27.08 14.14
N ASN A 204 17.64 -27.66 15.27
CA ASN A 204 18.35 -28.73 15.98
C ASN A 204 19.80 -28.36 16.39
N SER A 205 20.06 -28.34 17.69
CA SER A 205 21.43 -28.12 18.16
C SER A 205 22.34 -29.31 17.74
N PRO A 206 23.55 -29.08 17.21
CA PRO A 206 24.22 -27.78 17.07
C PRO A 206 24.10 -27.09 15.70
N PHE A 207 23.85 -27.78 14.58
CA PHE A 207 23.99 -27.20 13.22
C PHE A 207 23.01 -27.71 12.16
N GLY A 208 21.79 -28.15 12.51
CA GLY A 208 20.81 -28.51 11.48
C GLY A 208 20.37 -27.27 10.69
N LEU A 209 20.07 -27.46 9.40
CA LEU A 209 19.53 -26.40 8.53
C LEU A 209 18.16 -26.83 8.04
N ALA A 210 17.18 -25.96 8.20
CA ALA A 210 15.87 -26.14 7.61
C ALA A 210 15.55 -25.03 6.62
N LYS A 211 14.70 -25.38 5.67
CA LYS A 211 14.05 -24.42 4.79
C LYS A 211 12.53 -24.57 4.86
N LEU A 212 11.82 -23.45 4.80
CA LEU A 212 10.36 -23.39 4.72
C LEU A 212 9.97 -22.47 3.57
N ASN A 213 9.29 -23.01 2.57
CA ASN A 213 8.78 -22.21 1.45
C ASN A 213 7.40 -21.63 1.79
N PHE A 214 7.22 -20.31 1.71
CA PHE A 214 5.95 -19.67 2.08
C PHE A 214 4.87 -19.73 0.99
N THR A 215 5.21 -20.18 -0.23
CA THR A 215 4.25 -20.41 -1.32
C THR A 215 3.62 -21.80 -1.21
N THR A 216 4.45 -22.84 -1.14
CA THR A 216 3.98 -24.23 -1.09
C THR A 216 3.70 -24.71 0.32
N THR A 217 4.18 -23.98 1.34
CA THR A 217 4.16 -24.37 2.77
C THR A 217 4.94 -25.65 3.08
N ASP A 218 5.80 -26.09 2.15
CA ASP A 218 6.64 -27.26 2.34
C ASP A 218 7.86 -26.95 3.21
N SER A 219 8.17 -27.88 4.12
CA SER A 219 9.30 -27.80 5.04
C SER A 219 10.27 -28.94 4.78
N GLU A 220 11.57 -28.65 4.68
CA GLU A 220 12.63 -29.64 4.48
C GLU A 220 13.77 -29.41 5.48
N LYS A 221 14.40 -30.51 5.96
CA LYS A 221 15.59 -30.48 6.82
C LYS A 221 16.76 -31.10 6.06
N ASN A 222 17.94 -30.51 6.23
CA ASN A 222 19.22 -31.08 5.83
C ASN A 222 20.02 -31.49 7.05
#